data_AF-A0A1V5DXT5-F1
#
_entry.id   AF-A0A1V5DXT5-F1
#
_cell.length_a   1.000
_cell.length_b   1.000
_cell.length_c   1.000
_cell.angle_alpha   90.00
_cell.angle_beta   90.00
_cell.angle_gamma   90.00
#
_symmetry.space_group_name_H-M   'P 1'
#
loop_
_entity.id
_entity.type
_entity.pdbx_description
1 polymer ?
#
loop_
_entity_poly.entity_id
_entity_poly.type
_entity_poly.pdbx_seq_one_letter_code
_entity_poly.pdbx_strand_id
1 'polypeptide(L)'
;MGTLLYYLMFGTLPPLDSQGRPVWAYGKRIHDVCERRPHYDAGEFVEEWGDEGARKGWCLYKVGCKGPYTYANCGHLRFNQAASWPVMAGHGCIGCTENGFWDKMAPLEKPLEAATIGGGEKTVDDVGIALTALTVAGVAAHGAFTAIRHAGSEKKAPPTHSEE
;
A
#
# COMPACT_ATOMS: atom_id res chain seq x y z
N MET A 1 0.28 23.84 -23.43
CA MET A 1 -0.97 24.16 -24.17
C MET A 1 -2.12 24.57 -23.26
N GLY A 2 -2.54 23.76 -22.27
CA GLY A 2 -3.70 24.07 -21.42
C GLY A 2 -3.68 25.47 -20.77
N THR A 3 -2.57 25.86 -20.13
CA THR A 3 -2.43 27.20 -19.52
C THR A 3 -2.54 28.35 -20.53
N LEU A 4 -1.99 28.17 -21.73
CA LEU A 4 -2.05 29.18 -22.78
C LEU A 4 -3.49 29.36 -23.28
N LEU A 5 -4.21 28.25 -23.52
CA LEU A 5 -5.62 28.29 -23.92
C LEU A 5 -6.49 28.96 -22.86
N TYR A 6 -6.28 28.64 -21.57
CA TYR A 6 -6.96 29.31 -20.47
C TYR A 6 -6.76 30.82 -20.53
N TYR A 7 -5.51 31.28 -20.68
CA TYR A 7 -5.20 32.71 -20.75
C TYR A 7 -5.86 33.39 -21.96
N LEU A 8 -5.81 32.77 -23.14
CA LEU A 8 -6.43 33.30 -24.35
C LEU A 8 -7.96 33.39 -24.26
N MET A 9 -8.60 32.41 -23.61
CA MET A 9 -10.06 32.36 -23.47
C MET A 9 -10.59 33.31 -22.40
N PHE A 10 -9.88 33.42 -21.26
CA PHE A 10 -10.38 34.13 -20.09
C PHE A 10 -9.67 35.46 -19.82
N GLY A 11 -8.63 35.81 -20.58
CA GLY A 11 -7.88 37.05 -20.44
C GLY A 11 -7.09 37.17 -19.13
N THR A 12 -6.90 36.07 -18.40
CA THR A 12 -6.23 36.04 -17.11
C THR A 12 -5.52 34.70 -16.86
N LEU A 13 -4.56 34.68 -15.94
CA LEU A 13 -3.88 33.44 -15.54
C LEU A 13 -4.85 32.49 -14.81
N PRO A 14 -4.67 31.16 -14.93
CA PRO A 14 -5.40 30.23 -14.08
C PRO A 14 -5.02 30.41 -12.61
N PRO A 15 -5.84 29.92 -11.67
CA PRO A 15 -5.45 29.84 -10.26
C PRO A 15 -4.10 29.15 -10.10
N LEU A 16 -3.22 29.76 -9.30
CA LEU A 16 -1.86 29.27 -9.03
C LEU A 16 -1.75 28.81 -7.58
N ASP A 17 -0.91 27.81 -7.34
CA ASP A 17 -0.50 27.41 -6.00
C ASP A 17 0.54 28.38 -5.40
N SER A 18 0.98 28.12 -4.16
CA SER A 18 1.97 28.96 -3.47
C SER A 18 3.36 28.99 -4.14
N GLN A 19 3.62 28.10 -5.11
CA GLN A 19 4.85 28.06 -5.90
C GLN A 19 4.65 28.66 -7.30
N GLY A 20 3.49 29.27 -7.57
CA GLY A 20 3.17 29.87 -8.86
C GLY A 20 2.83 28.86 -9.96
N ARG A 21 2.49 27.61 -9.61
CA ARG A 21 2.15 26.56 -10.57
C ARG A 21 0.63 26.50 -10.79
N PRO A 22 0.14 26.26 -12.02
CA PRO A 22 -1.31 26.15 -12.27
C PRO A 22 -1.96 25.02 -11.46
N VAL A 23 -2.94 25.36 -10.62
CA VAL A 23 -3.60 24.40 -9.70
C VAL A 23 -4.24 23.23 -10.44
N TRP A 24 -4.77 23.45 -11.65
CA TRP A 24 -5.37 22.37 -12.44
C TRP A 24 -4.38 21.26 -12.81
N ALA A 25 -3.07 21.57 -12.89
CA ALA A 25 -2.02 20.61 -13.24
C ALA A 25 -1.21 20.14 -12.04
N TYR A 26 -1.03 20.99 -11.03
CA TYR A 26 -0.12 20.76 -9.89
C TYR A 26 -0.84 20.76 -8.54
N GLY A 27 -2.18 20.82 -8.49
CA GLY A 27 -2.93 20.93 -7.25
C GLY A 27 -3.06 19.62 -6.44
N LYS A 28 -2.65 18.48 -7.00
CA LYS A 28 -2.66 17.17 -6.32
C LYS A 28 -1.32 16.49 -6.49
N ARG A 29 -0.96 15.64 -5.52
CA ARG A 29 0.20 14.78 -5.65
C ARG A 29 -0.12 13.61 -6.57
N ILE A 30 0.90 13.12 -7.26
CA ILE A 30 0.79 11.95 -8.14
C ILE A 30 0.16 10.76 -7.38
N HIS A 31 0.57 10.54 -6.13
CA HIS A 31 0.07 9.43 -5.33
C HIS A 31 -1.41 9.51 -4.96
N ASP A 32 -1.98 10.72 -4.89
CA ASP A 32 -3.39 10.92 -4.55
C ASP A 32 -4.34 10.53 -5.71
N VAL A 33 -3.82 10.37 -6.92
CA VAL A 33 -4.58 10.04 -8.14
C VAL A 33 -3.97 8.87 -8.93
N CYS A 34 -3.05 8.13 -8.32
CA CYS A 34 -2.34 7.03 -8.96
C CYS A 34 -3.24 5.79 -9.11
N GLU A 35 -3.28 5.17 -10.28
CA GLU A 35 -4.05 3.94 -10.51
C GLU A 35 -3.53 2.74 -9.70
N ARG A 36 -2.27 2.76 -9.26
CA ARG A 36 -1.67 1.72 -8.40
C ARG A 36 -1.85 1.99 -6.90
N ARG A 37 -2.63 3.01 -6.53
CA ARG A 37 -2.89 3.34 -5.13
C ARG A 37 -3.57 2.20 -4.34
N PRO A 38 -4.54 1.45 -4.88
CA PRO A 38 -5.11 0.31 -4.16
C PRO A 38 -4.05 -0.72 -3.75
N HIS A 39 -3.09 -1.03 -4.63
CA HIS A 39 -1.97 -1.93 -4.29
C HIS A 39 -1.07 -1.38 -3.19
N TYR A 40 -0.86 -0.06 -3.15
CA TYR A 40 -0.12 0.58 -2.06
C TYR A 40 -0.82 0.42 -0.72
N ASP A 41 -2.12 0.66 -0.67
CA ASP A 41 -2.92 0.55 0.54
C ASP A 41 -2.99 -0.92 1.02
N ALA A 42 -3.04 -1.86 0.06
CA ALA A 42 -3.01 -3.31 0.28
C ALA A 42 -1.63 -3.89 0.67
N GLY A 43 -0.57 -3.09 0.62
CA GLY A 43 0.79 -3.58 0.89
C GLY A 43 1.37 -4.46 -0.23
N GLU A 44 0.77 -4.43 -1.41
CA GLU A 44 1.22 -5.11 -2.63
C GLU A 44 2.25 -4.24 -3.36
N PHE A 45 3.53 -4.57 -3.17
CA PHE A 45 4.65 -3.81 -3.69
C PHE A 45 5.48 -4.62 -4.67
N VAL A 46 6.02 -3.92 -5.67
CA VAL A 46 7.22 -4.38 -6.38
C VAL A 46 8.39 -4.27 -5.43
N GLU A 47 9.10 -5.38 -5.22
CA GLU A 47 10.29 -5.45 -4.38
C GLU A 47 11.56 -5.36 -5.24
N GLU A 48 11.52 -5.98 -6.43
CA GLU A 48 12.64 -5.99 -7.39
C GLU A 48 12.15 -5.82 -8.83
N TRP A 49 13.00 -5.28 -9.70
CA TRP A 49 12.66 -5.07 -11.11
C TRP A 49 12.40 -6.40 -11.82
N GLY A 50 11.20 -6.54 -12.38
CA GLY A 50 10.80 -7.74 -13.14
C GLY A 50 10.23 -8.86 -12.28
N ASP A 51 10.05 -8.66 -10.97
CA ASP A 51 9.38 -9.61 -10.08
C ASP A 51 7.89 -9.83 -10.45
N GLU A 52 7.24 -10.72 -9.72
CA GLU A 52 5.82 -11.02 -9.94
C GLU A 52 4.93 -9.78 -9.72
N GLY A 53 5.27 -8.93 -8.74
CA GLY A 53 4.57 -7.68 -8.49
C GLY A 53 4.68 -6.71 -9.67
N ALA A 54 5.85 -6.61 -10.29
CA ALA A 54 6.08 -5.78 -11.46
C ALA A 54 5.22 -6.24 -12.64
N ARG A 55 5.13 -7.56 -12.85
CA ARG A 55 4.27 -8.17 -13.89
C ARG A 55 2.78 -7.98 -13.62
N LYS A 56 2.38 -7.95 -12.33
CA LYS A 56 1.00 -7.70 -11.89
C LYS A 56 0.63 -6.22 -11.86
N GLY A 57 1.59 -5.31 -12.03
CA GLY A 57 1.36 -3.87 -11.97
C GLY A 57 1.19 -3.33 -10.55
N TRP A 58 1.79 -3.98 -9.55
CA TRP A 58 1.77 -3.57 -8.15
C TRP A 58 2.49 -2.25 -7.88
N CYS A 59 2.36 -1.73 -6.66
CA CYS A 59 2.88 -0.42 -6.33
C CYS A 59 4.42 -0.35 -6.37
N LEU A 60 4.94 0.71 -6.99
CA LEU A 60 6.39 0.93 -7.17
C LEU A 60 7.04 1.68 -6.00
N TYR A 61 6.38 1.75 -4.85
CA TYR A 61 6.89 2.53 -3.71
C TYR A 61 8.25 2.04 -3.22
N LYS A 62 8.38 0.71 -3.02
CA LYS A 62 9.60 0.09 -2.49
C LYS A 62 10.80 0.12 -3.44
N VAL A 63 10.53 0.24 -4.74
CA VAL A 63 11.57 0.51 -5.77
C VAL A 63 11.78 2.00 -6.05
N GLY A 64 11.30 2.88 -5.17
CA GLY A 64 11.72 4.28 -5.13
C GLY A 64 10.78 5.32 -5.74
N CYS A 65 9.52 4.98 -6.04
CA CYS A 65 8.55 5.95 -6.54
C CYS A 65 8.37 7.16 -5.60
N LYS A 66 8.67 8.36 -6.10
CA LYS A 66 8.54 9.66 -5.42
C LYS A 66 7.17 10.32 -5.58
N GLY A 67 6.21 9.60 -6.17
CA GLY A 67 4.83 10.06 -6.38
C GLY A 67 4.16 10.64 -5.11
N PRO A 68 4.41 10.11 -3.89
CA PRO A 68 3.87 10.68 -2.64
C PRO A 68 4.33 12.10 -2.32
N TYR A 69 5.38 12.60 -2.97
CA TYR A 69 5.98 13.91 -2.70
C TYR A 69 5.98 14.83 -3.92
N THR A 70 5.37 14.40 -5.03
CA THR A 70 5.46 15.07 -6.32
C THR A 70 4.09 15.54 -6.77
N TYR A 71 3.96 16.84 -7.05
CA TYR A 71 2.75 17.45 -7.57
C TYR A 71 2.82 17.49 -9.10
N ALA A 72 1.90 16.77 -9.73
CA ALA A 72 1.68 16.76 -11.17
C ALA A 72 0.44 15.92 -11.49
N ASN A 73 -0.12 16.11 -12.68
CA ASN A 73 -1.26 15.36 -13.18
C ASN A 73 -0.86 14.16 -14.09
N CYS A 74 0.38 13.65 -13.98
CA CYS A 74 0.91 12.57 -14.82
C CYS A 74 0.04 11.31 -14.80
N GLY A 75 -0.46 10.88 -13.63
CA GLY A 75 -1.34 9.70 -13.54
C GLY A 75 -2.74 9.94 -14.10
N HIS A 76 -3.17 11.21 -14.18
CA HIS A 76 -4.51 11.58 -14.64
C HIS A 76 -4.56 11.87 -16.15
N LEU A 77 -3.74 12.81 -16.64
CA LEU A 77 -3.67 13.15 -18.07
C LEU A 77 -2.75 12.26 -18.88
N ARG A 78 -1.72 11.69 -18.23
CA ARG A 78 -0.65 10.91 -18.86
C ARG A 78 0.10 11.72 -19.94
N PHE A 79 0.97 11.05 -20.66
CA PHE A 79 1.80 11.61 -21.72
C PHE A 79 1.37 11.05 -23.08
N ASN A 80 1.70 11.79 -24.15
CA ASN A 80 1.55 11.35 -25.54
C ASN A 80 0.12 10.91 -25.89
N GLN A 81 -0.84 11.83 -25.84
CA GLN A 81 -2.26 11.55 -26.11
C GLN A 81 -2.83 10.48 -25.17
N ALA A 82 -2.55 10.64 -23.88
CA ALA A 82 -2.95 9.74 -22.81
C ALA A 82 -2.41 8.29 -22.91
N ALA A 83 -1.40 8.04 -23.75
CA ALA A 83 -0.88 6.71 -24.02
C ALA A 83 -0.27 6.05 -22.77
N SER A 84 0.62 6.76 -22.07
CA SER A 84 1.30 6.19 -20.90
C SER A 84 1.90 7.29 -20.01
N TRP A 85 2.44 6.89 -18.86
CA TRP A 85 3.22 7.73 -17.95
C TRP A 85 4.21 6.84 -17.18
N PRO A 86 5.23 7.38 -16.48
CA PRO A 86 6.32 6.57 -15.92
C PRO A 86 5.87 5.36 -15.10
N VAL A 87 4.92 5.53 -14.18
CA VAL A 87 4.44 4.44 -13.32
C VAL A 87 3.65 3.41 -14.11
N MET A 88 2.84 3.82 -15.10
CA MET A 88 2.18 2.88 -16.02
C MET A 88 3.21 2.07 -16.82
N ALA A 89 4.28 2.71 -17.27
CA ALA A 89 5.38 2.06 -17.98
C ALA A 89 6.26 1.18 -17.08
N GLY A 90 6.01 1.15 -15.76
CA GLY A 90 6.69 0.30 -14.80
C GLY A 90 7.84 0.97 -14.04
N HIS A 91 8.12 2.26 -14.25
CA HIS A 91 9.14 3.00 -13.51
C HIS A 91 8.52 3.93 -12.46
N GLY A 92 9.11 3.96 -11.26
CA GLY A 92 8.68 4.89 -10.21
C GLY A 92 8.74 6.35 -10.68
N CYS A 93 7.85 7.20 -10.16
CA CYS A 93 8.00 8.64 -10.35
C CYS A 93 9.35 9.09 -9.78
N ILE A 94 10.11 9.90 -10.51
CA ILE A 94 11.39 10.45 -10.04
C ILE A 94 11.26 11.82 -9.34
N GLY A 95 10.08 12.43 -9.41
CA GLY A 95 9.83 13.75 -8.82
C GLY A 95 10.27 14.94 -9.65
N CYS A 96 10.34 14.81 -10.97
CA CYS A 96 10.91 15.83 -11.86
C CYS A 96 10.21 17.20 -11.85
N THR A 97 9.02 17.31 -11.28
CA THR A 97 8.28 18.58 -11.14
C THR A 97 8.54 19.29 -9.81
N GLU A 98 9.33 18.70 -8.93
CA GLU A 98 9.66 19.26 -7.62
C GLU A 98 11.04 19.92 -7.59
N ASN A 99 11.16 20.98 -6.80
CA ASN A 99 12.35 21.80 -6.76
C ASN A 99 13.54 21.06 -6.12
N GLY A 100 14.61 20.86 -6.91
CA GLY A 100 15.84 20.21 -6.48
C GLY A 100 15.71 18.70 -6.36
N PHE A 101 14.82 18.06 -7.13
CA PHE A 101 14.55 16.62 -7.00
C PHE A 101 15.80 15.73 -7.19
N TRP A 102 16.74 16.15 -8.04
CA TRP A 102 18.00 15.41 -8.25
C TRP A 102 18.79 15.21 -6.95
N ASP A 103 18.80 16.21 -6.07
CA ASP A 103 19.55 16.16 -4.82
C ASP A 103 18.67 15.72 -3.64
N LYS A 104 17.41 16.15 -3.61
CA LYS A 104 16.49 15.91 -2.49
C LYS A 104 15.78 14.56 -2.55
N MET A 105 15.74 13.94 -3.72
CA MET A 105 15.04 12.67 -3.92
C MET A 105 15.97 11.55 -4.37
N ALA A 106 17.28 11.81 -4.48
CA ALA A 106 18.26 10.75 -4.71
C ALA A 106 18.44 9.89 -3.45
N PRO A 107 18.74 8.58 -3.63
CA PRO A 107 18.74 7.86 -4.90
C PRO A 107 17.31 7.59 -5.42
N LEU A 108 17.14 7.70 -6.74
CA LEU A 108 15.80 7.63 -7.38
C LEU A 108 15.15 6.25 -7.20
N GLU A 109 15.93 5.17 -7.20
CA GLU A 109 15.45 3.79 -7.09
C GLU A 109 15.37 3.26 -5.65
N LYS A 110 15.32 4.15 -4.65
CA LYS A 110 15.04 3.77 -3.26
C LYS A 110 13.94 4.63 -2.65
N PRO A 111 13.16 4.10 -1.70
CA PRO A 111 12.21 4.91 -0.95
C PRO A 111 12.95 6.01 -0.20
N LEU A 112 12.27 7.14 0.04
CA LEU A 112 12.79 8.12 0.98
C LEU A 112 12.62 7.55 2.40
N GLU A 113 13.69 7.57 3.20
CA GLU A 113 13.70 7.02 4.56
C GLU A 113 12.62 7.64 5.48
N ALA A 114 12.11 8.83 5.13
CA ALA A 114 11.21 9.64 5.94
C ALA A 114 9.70 9.40 5.74
N ALA A 115 9.24 8.36 5.03
CA ALA A 115 7.81 8.05 5.07
C ALA A 115 7.48 6.55 5.09
N THR A 116 7.10 6.08 6.26
CA THR A 116 6.19 4.96 6.40
C THR A 116 4.78 5.54 6.54
N ILE A 117 4.09 5.78 5.41
CA ILE A 117 2.66 6.14 5.44
C ILE A 117 1.90 5.23 4.48
N GLY A 118 1.76 3.94 4.80
CA GLY A 118 0.96 2.99 4.03
C GLY A 118 1.35 1.53 4.27
N GLY A 119 0.38 0.61 4.11
CA GLY A 119 0.57 -0.83 4.30
C GLY A 119 -0.14 -1.45 5.51
N GLY A 120 -1.25 -0.86 5.98
CA GLY A 120 -2.01 -1.40 7.10
C GLY A 120 -2.58 -2.80 6.84
N GLU A 121 -2.90 -3.15 5.59
CA GLU A 121 -3.49 -4.45 5.26
C GLU A 121 -2.55 -5.63 5.54
N LYS A 122 -1.26 -5.51 5.20
CA LYS A 122 -0.28 -6.54 5.57
C LYS A 122 -0.19 -6.75 7.08
N THR A 123 -0.27 -5.67 7.86
CA THR A 123 -0.32 -5.75 9.32
C THR A 123 -1.61 -6.43 9.81
N VAL A 124 -2.75 -6.18 9.16
CA VAL A 124 -4.02 -6.84 9.47
C VAL A 124 -3.94 -8.34 9.19
N ASP A 125 -3.36 -8.74 8.06
CA ASP A 125 -3.17 -10.14 7.70
C ASP A 125 -2.27 -10.87 8.71
N ASP A 126 -1.13 -10.30 9.06
CA ASP A 126 -0.19 -10.87 10.03
C ASP A 126 -0.87 -11.06 11.41
N VAL A 127 -1.63 -10.06 11.87
CA VAL A 127 -2.40 -10.14 13.11
C VAL A 127 -3.52 -11.19 13.01
N GLY A 128 -4.23 -11.25 11.88
CA GLY A 128 -5.30 -12.21 11.63
C GLY A 128 -4.79 -13.66 11.66
N ILE A 129 -3.65 -13.93 11.03
CA ILE A 129 -2.98 -15.23 11.05
C ILE A 129 -2.58 -15.62 12.48
N ALA A 130 -1.96 -14.70 13.22
CA ALA A 130 -1.53 -14.96 14.59
C ALA A 130 -2.70 -15.31 15.52
N LEU A 131 -3.78 -14.53 15.47
CA LEU A 131 -4.98 -14.78 16.27
C LEU A 131 -5.67 -16.10 15.90
N THR A 132 -5.71 -16.43 14.60
CA THR A 132 -6.27 -17.70 14.13
C THR A 132 -5.45 -18.88 14.64
N ALA A 133 -4.12 -18.81 14.54
CA ALA A 133 -3.23 -19.86 15.03
C ALA A 133 -3.37 -20.09 16.54
N LEU A 134 -3.44 -19.02 17.33
CA LEU A 134 -3.67 -19.10 18.78
C LEU A 134 -5.01 -19.76 19.11
N THR A 135 -6.07 -19.39 18.39
CA THR A 135 -7.41 -19.95 18.60
C THR A 135 -7.43 -21.45 18.30
N VAL A 136 -6.84 -21.88 17.19
CA VAL A 136 -6.73 -23.29 16.82
C VAL A 136 -5.96 -24.08 17.87
N ALA A 137 -4.82 -23.57 18.35
CA ALA A 137 -4.04 -24.22 19.39
C ALA A 137 -4.81 -24.34 20.72
N GLY A 138 -5.52 -23.27 21.11
CA GLY A 138 -6.35 -23.27 22.31
C GLY A 138 -7.48 -24.31 22.25
N VAL A 139 -8.20 -24.38 21.13
CA VAL A 139 -9.27 -25.36 20.92
C VAL A 139 -8.71 -26.79 20.93
N ALA A 140 -7.59 -27.04 20.27
CA ALA A 140 -6.95 -28.35 20.25
C ALA A 140 -6.48 -28.79 21.66
N ALA A 141 -5.85 -27.89 22.42
CA ALA A 141 -5.42 -28.15 23.79
C ALA A 141 -6.62 -28.44 24.71
N HIS A 142 -7.70 -27.67 24.59
CA HIS A 142 -8.93 -27.89 25.37
C HIS A 142 -9.56 -29.24 25.03
N GLY A 143 -9.64 -29.60 23.74
CA GLY A 143 -10.14 -30.89 23.28
C GLY A 143 -9.33 -32.07 23.82
N ALA A 144 -7.99 -31.99 23.74
CA ALA A 144 -7.09 -33.02 24.27
C ALA A 144 -7.22 -33.19 25.80
N PHE A 145 -7.26 -32.07 26.54
CA PHE A 145 -7.44 -32.12 27.99
C PHE A 145 -8.79 -32.73 28.40
N THR A 146 -9.85 -32.40 27.66
CA THR A 146 -11.19 -32.94 27.89
C THR A 146 -11.22 -34.45 27.65
N ALA A 147 -10.63 -34.93 26.56
CA ALA A 147 -10.54 -36.36 26.26
C ALA A 147 -9.76 -37.13 27.34
N ILE A 148 -8.62 -36.61 27.80
CA ILE A 148 -7.82 -37.21 28.88
C ILE A 148 -8.63 -37.27 30.18
N ARG A 149 -9.35 -36.19 30.53
CA ARG A 149 -10.17 -36.14 31.74
C ARG A 149 -11.33 -37.14 31.70
N HIS A 150 -12.01 -37.28 30.56
CA HIS A 150 -13.09 -38.26 30.41
C HIS A 150 -12.56 -39.70 30.47
N ALA A 151 -11.45 -40.01 29.81
CA ALA A 151 -10.80 -41.32 29.90
C ALA A 151 -10.32 -41.67 31.33
N GLY A 152 -9.96 -40.68 32.13
CA GLY A 152 -9.64 -40.85 33.55
C GLY A 152 -10.86 -41.01 34.46
N SER A 153 -12.00 -40.41 34.09
CA SER A 153 -13.25 -40.47 34.88
C SER A 153 -13.96 -41.82 34.75
N GLU A 154 -13.89 -42.49 33.59
CA GLU A 154 -14.47 -43.83 33.41
C GLU A 154 -13.76 -44.91 34.25
N LYS A 155 -12.53 -44.66 34.74
CA LYS A 155 -11.79 -45.59 35.60
C LYS A 155 -12.18 -45.52 37.08
N LYS A 156 -13.02 -44.57 37.51
CA LYS A 156 -13.59 -44.54 38.87
C LYS A 156 -15.01 -45.10 38.85
N ALA A 157 -15.11 -46.43 38.94
CA ALA A 157 -16.38 -47.11 39.21
C ALA A 157 -16.90 -46.79 40.63
N PRO A 158 -18.22 -46.84 40.89
CA PRO A 158 -18.85 -46.37 42.13
C PRO A 158 -18.59 -47.29 43.33
N PRO A 159 -18.77 -46.79 44.58
CA PRO A 159 -18.52 -47.57 45.79
C PRO A 159 -19.50 -48.75 45.92
N THR A 160 -18.94 -49.94 46.17
CA THR A 160 -19.69 -51.14 46.55
C THR A 160 -20.33 -50.91 47.92
N HIS A 161 -21.66 -50.79 47.97
CA HIS A 161 -22.41 -51.00 49.21
C HIS A 161 -22.46 -52.51 49.48
N SER A 162 -21.87 -52.95 50.58
CA SER A 162 -22.06 -54.29 51.14
C SER A 162 -23.32 -54.28 52.01
N GLU A 163 -24.26 -55.15 51.66
CA GLU A 163 -25.34 -55.60 52.53
C GLU A 163 -24.80 -56.55 53.64
N GLU A 164 -25.56 -56.58 54.74
CA GLU A 164 -25.49 -57.44 55.95
C GLU A 164 -24.56 -57.04 57.11
#